data_AF-A0A956ZNX2-F1
#
_entry.id   AF-A0A956ZNX2-F1
#
_cell.length_a   1.000
_cell.length_b   1.000
_cell.length_c   1.000
_cell.angle_alpha   90.00
_cell.angle_beta   90.00
_cell.angle_gamma   90.00
#
_symmetry.space_group_name_H-M   'P 1'
#
loop_
_entity.id
_entity.type
_entity.pdbx_description
1 polymer ?
#
loop_
_entity_poly.entity_id
_entity_poly.type
_entity_poly.pdbx_seq_one_letter_code
_entity_poly.pdbx_strand_id
1 'polypeptide(L)'
;MATVKYLRDQRHVGTVEAIAHKMYPFPNEEYPDRDVVVNVPVAKMAAGQANGKDVFPDLIVLRRPGAWLHEIAAVEMHDTVNDASALERWKPMSTCGALYVYVP
;
A
#
# COMPACT_ATOMS: atom_id res chain seq x y z
N MET A 1 -5.26 -21.92 15.03
CA MET A 1 -4.87 -20.49 14.91
C MET A 1 -4.08 -20.20 13.62
N ALA A 2 -3.19 -21.08 13.13
CA ALA A 2 -2.47 -20.84 11.86
C ALA A 2 -3.37 -20.70 10.62
N THR A 3 -4.44 -21.49 10.51
CA THR A 3 -5.35 -21.48 9.34
C THR A 3 -6.12 -20.17 9.18
N VAL A 4 -6.57 -19.56 10.27
CA VAL A 4 -7.36 -18.31 10.22
C VAL A 4 -6.48 -17.14 9.77
N LYS A 5 -5.25 -17.06 10.28
CA LYS A 5 -4.27 -16.05 9.85
C LYS A 5 -3.94 -16.22 8.36
N TYR A 6 -3.69 -17.46 7.92
CA TYR A 6 -3.40 -17.77 6.51
C TYR A 6 -4.52 -17.34 5.55
N LEU A 7 -5.77 -17.66 5.88
CA LEU A 7 -6.93 -17.27 5.05
C LEU A 7 -7.12 -15.74 5.01
N ARG A 8 -6.86 -15.06 6.12
CA ARG A 8 -6.89 -13.60 6.17
C ARG A 8 -5.78 -12.98 5.31
N ASP A 9 -4.56 -13.50 5.41
CA ASP A 9 -3.42 -13.01 4.62
C ASP A 9 -3.69 -13.24 3.12
N GLN A 10 -4.26 -14.37 2.72
CA GLN A 10 -4.70 -14.61 1.33
C GLN A 10 -5.77 -13.62 0.87
N ARG A 11 -6.76 -13.34 1.73
CA ARG A 11 -7.80 -12.34 1.43
C ARG A 11 -7.19 -10.95 1.25
N HIS A 12 -6.22 -10.58 2.08
CA HIS A 12 -5.48 -9.32 1.94
C HIS A 12 -4.76 -9.21 0.60
N VAL A 13 -4.01 -10.23 0.22
CA VAL A 13 -3.32 -10.29 -1.07
C VAL A 13 -4.29 -10.10 -2.23
N GLY A 14 -5.36 -10.89 -2.29
CA GLY A 14 -6.34 -10.81 -3.38
C GLY A 14 -7.06 -9.45 -3.44
N THR A 15 -7.35 -8.85 -2.29
CA THR A 15 -7.97 -7.51 -2.23
C THR A 15 -7.01 -6.41 -2.69
N VAL A 16 -5.74 -6.47 -2.29
CA VAL A 16 -4.71 -5.52 -2.74
C VAL A 16 -4.55 -5.59 -4.25
N GLU A 17 -4.49 -6.80 -4.82
CA GLU A 17 -4.43 -7.01 -6.27
C GLU A 17 -5.66 -6.44 -6.99
N ALA A 18 -6.86 -6.67 -6.46
CA ALA A 18 -8.10 -6.14 -7.02
C ALA A 18 -8.14 -4.60 -6.99
N ILE A 19 -7.72 -3.99 -5.88
CA ILE A 19 -7.62 -2.52 -5.75
C ILE A 19 -6.56 -1.98 -6.71
N ALA A 20 -5.37 -2.59 -6.77
CA ALA A 20 -4.32 -2.18 -7.69
C ALA A 20 -4.81 -2.19 -9.15
N HIS A 21 -5.44 -3.28 -9.57
CA HIS A 21 -5.93 -3.42 -10.94
C HIS A 21 -7.05 -2.42 -11.27
N LYS A 22 -7.98 -2.19 -10.33
CA LYS A 22 -9.17 -1.36 -10.57
C LYS A 22 -8.90 0.15 -10.40
N MET A 23 -8.15 0.52 -9.37
CA MET A 23 -7.98 1.91 -8.96
C MET A 23 -6.66 2.51 -9.47
N TYR A 24 -5.67 1.66 -9.73
CA TYR A 24 -4.33 2.06 -10.16
C TYR A 24 -3.91 1.40 -11.49
N PRO A 25 -4.72 1.48 -12.57
CA PRO A 25 -4.36 0.92 -13.87
C PRO A 25 -3.32 1.82 -14.56
N PHE A 26 -2.17 2.04 -13.92
CA PHE A 26 -1.09 2.88 -14.41
C PHE A 26 0.04 2.02 -15.02
N PRO A 27 0.73 2.52 -16.05
CA PRO A 27 0.42 3.74 -16.80
C PRO A 27 -0.88 3.59 -17.64
N ASN A 28 -1.55 4.70 -17.94
CA ASN A 28 -2.69 4.74 -18.87
C ASN A 28 -2.73 6.05 -19.68
N GLU A 29 -3.78 6.25 -20.49
CA GLU A 29 -3.92 7.43 -21.36
C GLU A 29 -3.96 8.76 -20.59
N GLU A 30 -4.62 8.79 -19.44
CA GLU A 30 -4.75 9.99 -18.60
C GLU A 30 -3.47 10.24 -17.77
N TYR A 31 -2.82 9.18 -17.33
CA TYR A 31 -1.62 9.20 -16.50
C TYR A 31 -0.50 8.34 -17.11
N PRO A 32 0.09 8.75 -18.24
CA PRO A 32 1.09 7.96 -18.95
C PRO A 32 2.44 7.91 -18.21
N ASP A 33 2.65 8.83 -17.28
CA ASP A 33 3.88 8.98 -16.51
C ASP A 33 3.80 8.35 -15.12
N ARG A 34 2.69 7.71 -14.75
CA ARG A 34 2.54 7.02 -13.47
C ARG A 34 2.87 5.55 -13.58
N ASP A 35 3.38 5.00 -12.48
CA ASP A 35 3.65 3.58 -12.32
C ASP A 35 3.23 3.15 -10.91
N VAL A 36 2.84 1.88 -10.75
CA VAL A 36 2.38 1.33 -9.47
C VAL A 36 3.24 0.14 -9.05
N VAL A 37 3.74 0.20 -7.82
CA VAL A 37 4.45 -0.91 -7.18
C VAL A 37 3.54 -1.54 -6.14
N VAL A 38 3.32 -2.84 -6.29
CA VAL A 38 2.60 -3.67 -5.31
C VAL A 38 3.60 -4.40 -4.41
N ASN A 39 3.55 -4.13 -3.10
CA ASN A 39 4.44 -4.68 -2.06
C ASN A 39 3.87 -5.90 -1.35
N VAL A 40 2.75 -6.44 -1.82
CA VAL A 40 2.08 -7.63 -1.29
C VAL A 40 2.11 -8.71 -2.37
N PRO A 41 2.37 -10.00 -2.03
CA PRO A 41 2.72 -10.53 -0.71
C PRO A 41 4.18 -10.26 -0.30
N VAL A 42 5.02 -9.78 -1.22
CA VAL A 42 6.46 -9.55 -0.99
C VAL A 42 6.77 -8.08 -1.21
N ALA A 43 7.40 -7.46 -0.19
CA ALA A 43 7.85 -6.08 -0.26
C ALA A 43 8.93 -5.92 -1.34
N LYS A 44 8.74 -4.95 -2.24
CA LYS A 44 9.63 -4.66 -3.37
C LYS A 44 10.32 -3.32 -3.23
N MET A 45 9.61 -2.32 -2.69
CA MET A 45 10.10 -0.95 -2.58
C MET A 45 9.60 -0.30 -1.30
N ALA A 46 10.51 0.33 -0.57
CA ALA A 46 10.15 1.20 0.54
C ALA A 46 9.66 2.55 0.01
N ALA A 47 8.62 3.11 0.60
CA ALA A 47 8.17 4.47 0.29
C ALA A 47 9.06 5.54 0.94
N GLY A 48 9.82 5.16 1.97
CA GLY A 48 10.69 6.05 2.73
C GLY A 48 11.01 5.43 4.08
N GLN A 49 11.43 6.27 5.03
CA GLN A 49 11.73 5.88 6.40
C GLN A 49 10.89 6.65 7.41
N ALA A 50 10.45 5.96 8.44
CA ALA A 50 9.82 6.54 9.61
C ALA A 50 10.47 5.96 10.87
N ASN A 51 10.90 6.83 11.80
CA ASN A 51 11.61 6.43 13.02
C ASN A 51 12.84 5.52 12.75
N GLY A 52 13.58 5.79 11.68
CA GLY A 52 14.76 5.02 11.28
C GLY A 52 14.46 3.62 10.74
N LYS A 53 13.20 3.32 10.40
CA LYS A 53 12.78 2.05 9.78
C LYS A 53 12.16 2.30 8.42
N ASP A 54 12.46 1.43 7.47
CA ASP A 54 11.84 1.44 6.15
C ASP A 54 10.33 1.17 6.27
N VAL A 55 9.55 1.92 5.51
CA VAL A 55 8.08 1.81 5.47
C VAL A 55 7.67 1.22 4.12
N PHE A 56 6.90 0.13 4.19
CA PHE A 56 6.39 -0.60 3.03
C PHE A 56 4.85 -0.57 3.04
N PRO A 57 4.22 0.45 2.42
CA PRO A 57 2.78 0.44 2.15
C PRO A 57 2.43 -0.68 1.18
N ASP A 58 1.15 -1.08 1.12
CA ASP A 58 0.70 -2.14 0.20
C ASP A 58 0.90 -1.74 -1.27
N LEU A 59 0.63 -0.46 -1.58
CA LEU A 59 0.80 0.14 -2.91
C LEU A 59 1.62 1.43 -2.83
N ILE A 60 2.48 1.62 -3.83
CA ILE A 60 3.24 2.86 -4.04
C ILE A 60 3.01 3.32 -5.47
N VAL A 61 2.61 4.57 -5.66
CA VAL A 61 2.51 5.18 -6.98
C VAL A 61 3.69 6.13 -7.17
N LEU A 62 4.38 5.97 -8.30
CA LEU A 62 5.54 6.75 -8.67
C LEU A 62 5.25 7.54 -9.94
N ARG A 63 5.92 8.68 -10.08
CA ARG A 63 5.96 9.47 -11.30
C ARG A 63 7.29 9.30 -12.03
N ARG A 64 7.23 9.09 -13.34
CA ARG A 64 8.36 8.96 -14.26
C ARG A 64 8.51 10.23 -15.12
N PRO A 65 9.71 10.50 -15.66
CA PRO A 65 10.99 9.85 -15.31
C PRO A 65 11.46 10.23 -13.89
N GLY A 66 12.21 9.33 -13.23
CA GLY A 66 12.90 9.61 -11.95
C GLY A 66 12.33 8.93 -10.70
N ALA A 67 11.24 8.15 -10.80
CA ALA A 67 10.65 7.41 -9.67
C ALA A 67 10.31 8.29 -8.45
N TRP A 68 9.64 9.43 -8.71
CA TRP A 68 9.25 10.37 -7.67
C TRP A 68 8.01 9.84 -6.96
N LEU A 69 8.03 9.75 -5.63
CA LEU A 69 6.88 9.31 -4.87
C LEU A 69 5.70 10.26 -5.10
N HIS A 70 4.59 9.72 -5.61
CA HIS A 70 3.37 10.49 -5.82
C HIS A 70 2.39 10.28 -4.66
N GLU A 71 2.07 9.03 -4.36
CA GLU A 71 1.16 8.64 -3.29
C GLU A 71 1.42 7.20 -2.86
N ILE A 72 0.89 6.85 -1.69
CA ILE A 72 0.96 5.52 -1.11
C ILE A 72 -0.43 5.09 -0.67
N ALA A 73 -0.68 3.78 -0.66
CA ALA A 73 -1.92 3.25 -0.12
C ALA A 73 -1.69 2.06 0.82
N ALA A 74 -2.49 2.03 1.88
CA ALA A 74 -2.69 0.88 2.74
C ALA A 74 -4.09 0.31 2.48
N VAL A 75 -4.19 -1.02 2.44
CA VAL A 75 -5.44 -1.75 2.37
C VAL A 75 -5.65 -2.40 3.73
N GLU A 76 -6.78 -2.13 4.35
CA GLU A 76 -7.12 -2.63 5.68
C GLU A 76 -8.36 -3.49 5.60
N MET A 77 -8.36 -4.60 6.33
CA MET A 77 -9.55 -5.40 6.53
C MET A 77 -10.37 -4.83 7.67
N HIS A 78 -11.67 -5.11 7.71
CA HIS A 78 -12.55 -4.63 8.77
C HIS A 78 -11.99 -4.93 10.19
N ASP A 79 -11.30 -6.05 10.40
CA ASP A 79 -10.72 -6.43 11.68
C ASP A 79 -9.33 -5.81 11.96
N THR A 80 -8.78 -5.04 11.02
CA THR A 80 -7.52 -4.29 11.19
C THR A 80 -7.69 -2.79 11.28
N VAL A 81 -8.89 -2.27 11.03
CA VAL A 81 -9.20 -0.85 11.23
C VAL A 81 -9.41 -0.60 12.73
N ASN A 82 -8.35 -0.17 13.41
CA ASN A 82 -8.35 0.14 14.83
C ASN A 82 -7.24 1.13 15.20
N ASP A 83 -7.27 1.63 16.43
CA ASP A 83 -6.32 2.62 16.95
C ASP A 83 -4.86 2.15 16.88
N ALA A 84 -4.61 0.86 17.09
CA ALA A 84 -3.26 0.31 17.00
C ALA A 84 -2.72 0.41 15.56
N SER A 85 -3.51 0.00 14.56
CA SER A 85 -3.14 0.18 13.15
C SER A 85 -2.95 1.66 12.78
N ALA A 86 -3.79 2.55 13.31
CA ALA A 86 -3.65 3.99 13.08
C ALA A 86 -2.30 4.53 13.59
N LEU A 87 -1.91 4.14 14.81
CA LEU A 87 -0.67 4.63 15.44
C LEU A 87 0.59 3.94 14.91
N GLU A 88 0.53 2.63 14.67
CA GLU A 88 1.71 1.81 14.38
C GLU A 88 1.97 1.65 12.88
N ARG A 89 0.95 1.79 12.03
CA ARG A 89 1.06 1.61 10.57
C ARG A 89 0.77 2.90 9.81
N TRP A 90 -0.42 3.47 9.99
CA TRP A 90 -0.86 4.61 9.16
C TRP A 90 -0.09 5.88 9.50
N LYS A 91 0.11 6.18 10.78
CA LYS A 91 0.85 7.37 11.20
C LYS A 91 2.28 7.36 10.63
N PRO A 92 3.10 6.29 10.77
CA PRO A 92 4.39 6.22 10.07
C PRO A 92 4.28 6.41 8.56
N MET A 93 3.37 5.69 7.88
CA MET A 93 3.16 5.84 6.44
C MET A 93 2.84 7.27 6.03
N SER A 94 1.97 7.96 6.78
CA SER A 94 1.59 9.35 6.49
C SER A 94 2.75 10.35 6.54
N THR A 95 3.89 9.97 7.15
CA THR A 95 5.11 10.78 7.14
C THR A 95 5.96 10.60 5.88
N CYS A 96 5.72 9.54 5.10
CA CYS A 96 6.48 9.23 3.88
C CYS A 96 5.86 9.85 2.62
N GLY A 97 4.54 10.02 2.56
CA GLY A 97 3.85 10.56 1.38
C GLY A 97 2.34 10.71 1.59
N ALA A 98 1.62 11.08 0.52
CA ALA A 98 0.17 11.17 0.53
C ALA A 98 -0.45 9.78 0.72
N LEU A 99 -1.00 9.53 1.92
CA LEU A 99 -1.54 8.23 2.31
C LEU A 99 -3.04 8.12 2.04
N TYR A 100 -3.42 7.07 1.31
CA TYR A 100 -4.79 6.60 1.19
C TYR A 100 -4.97 5.30 1.97
N VAL A 101 -6.08 5.18 2.71
CA VAL A 101 -6.45 3.94 3.41
C VAL A 101 -7.73 3.42 2.80
N TYR A 102 -7.66 2.24 2.18
CA TYR A 102 -8.83 1.55 1.65
C TYR A 102 -9.33 0.52 2.64
N VAL A 103 -10.63 0.58 2.93
CA VAL A 103 -11.34 -0.40 3.76
C VAL A 103 -12.47 -0.99 2.90
N PRO A 104 -12.29 -2.19 2.33
CA PRO A 104 -13.30 -2.87 1.52
C PRO A 104 -14.35 -3.63 2.35
#